data_AF-A0A357LS57-F1
#
_entry.id   AF-A0A357LS57-F1
#
_cell.length_a   1.000
_cell.length_b   1.000
_cell.length_c   1.000
_cell.angle_alpha   90.00
_cell.angle_beta   90.00
_cell.angle_gamma   90.00
#
_symmetry.space_group_name_H-M   'P 1'
#
loop_
_entity.id
_entity.type
_entity.pdbx_description
1 polymer ?
#
loop_
_entity_poly.entity_id
_entity_poly.type
_entity_poly.pdbx_seq_one_letter_code
_entity_poly.pdbx_strand_id
1 'polypeptide(L)'
;MTAEFILGHLNYWLFIVLMMTGLYIVIAKGNLVKKIVGLNIFQVSVFMLYISVGKISGGTAPIFPLDMKIDPEVVYSNPLPHVLILTAIVVGIATTSLGLALIVRIREEFDTIEEDQIEEIEQEMALAEIARHDAQSAGQA
;
A
#
# COMPACT_ATOMS: atom_id res chain seq x y z
N MET A 1 -11.25 -15.27 -31.21
CA MET A 1 -11.35 -15.82 -29.84
C MET A 1 -10.21 -15.38 -28.92
N THR A 2 -8.95 -15.25 -29.37
CA THR A 2 -7.84 -14.85 -28.49
C THR A 2 -7.65 -13.33 -28.36
N ALA A 3 -7.72 -12.58 -29.46
CA ALA A 3 -7.48 -11.13 -29.44
C ALA A 3 -8.55 -10.33 -28.67
N GLU A 4 -9.84 -10.63 -28.86
CA GLU A 4 -10.93 -9.94 -28.14
C GLU A 4 -10.96 -10.26 -26.65
N PHE A 5 -10.60 -11.49 -26.26
CA PHE A 5 -10.50 -11.87 -24.85
C PHE A 5 -9.37 -11.09 -24.16
N ILE A 6 -8.22 -10.96 -24.83
CA ILE A 6 -7.06 -10.22 -24.32
C ILE A 6 -7.35 -8.71 -24.28
N LEU A 7 -7.94 -8.14 -25.33
CA LEU A 7 -8.32 -6.72 -25.38
C LEU A 7 -9.40 -6.38 -24.34
N GLY A 8 -10.38 -7.27 -24.13
CA GLY A 8 -11.43 -7.09 -23.14
C GLY A 8 -10.93 -7.16 -21.69
N HIS A 9 -9.85 -7.90 -21.43
CA HIS A 9 -9.30 -8.08 -20.07
C HIS A 9 -7.98 -7.36 -19.82
N LEU A 10 -7.46 -6.59 -20.78
CA LEU A 10 -6.15 -5.95 -20.70
C LEU A 10 -5.99 -5.11 -19.43
N ASN A 11 -7.04 -4.40 -19.03
CA ASN A 11 -7.08 -3.62 -17.80
C ASN A 11 -6.75 -4.48 -16.56
N TYR A 12 -7.38 -5.66 -16.43
CA TYR A 12 -7.16 -6.56 -15.31
C TYR A 12 -5.71 -7.06 -15.25
N TRP A 13 -5.16 -7.44 -16.40
CA TRP A 13 -3.79 -7.93 -16.49
C TRP A 13 -2.79 -6.83 -16.13
N LEU A 14 -3.01 -5.62 -16.63
CA LEU A 14 -2.20 -4.45 -16.31
C LEU A 14 -2.20 -4.17 -14.80
N PHE A 15 -3.37 -4.19 -14.16
CA PHE A 15 -3.48 -3.92 -12.73
C PHE A 15 -2.84 -5.02 -11.88
N ILE A 16 -2.93 -6.29 -12.29
CA ILE A 16 -2.25 -7.39 -11.61
C ILE A 16 -0.73 -7.24 -11.71
N VAL A 17 -0.20 -6.88 -12.88
CA VAL A 17 1.24 -6.64 -13.05
C VAL A 17 1.70 -5.45 -12.21
N LEU A 18 0.92 -4.36 -12.19
CA LEU A 18 1.23 -3.19 -11.37
C LEU A 18 1.20 -3.52 -9.88
N MET A 19 0.23 -4.32 -9.45
CA MET A 19 0.11 -4.83 -8.08
C MET A 19 1.33 -5.67 -7.70
N MET A 20 1.73 -6.63 -8.54
CA MET A 20 2.92 -7.46 -8.29
C MET A 20 4.21 -6.62 -8.26
N THR A 21 4.30 -5.59 -9.10
CA THR A 21 5.44 -4.66 -9.10
C THR A 21 5.50 -3.87 -7.79
N GLY A 22 4.37 -3.36 -7.29
CA GLY A 22 4.29 -2.69 -6.00
C GLY A 22 4.73 -3.59 -4.85
N LEU A 23 4.22 -4.82 -4.80
CA LEU A 23 4.60 -5.82 -3.80
C LEU A 23 6.09 -6.17 -3.88
N TYR A 24 6.62 -6.32 -5.09
CA TYR A 24 8.05 -6.59 -5.31
C TYR A 24 8.92 -5.45 -4.75
N ILE A 25 8.55 -4.18 -4.96
CA ILE A 25 9.30 -3.04 -4.41
C ILE A 25 9.36 -3.08 -2.88
N VAL A 26 8.26 -3.46 -2.21
CA VAL A 26 8.21 -3.57 -0.75
C VAL A 26 9.19 -4.62 -0.22
N ILE A 27 9.31 -5.75 -0.92
CA ILE A 27 10.18 -6.86 -0.51
C ILE A 27 11.64 -6.60 -0.89
N ALA A 28 11.90 -6.03 -2.07
CA ALA A 28 13.23 -5.96 -2.66
C ALA A 28 14.06 -4.72 -2.28
N LYS A 29 13.46 -3.71 -1.63
CA LYS A 29 14.15 -2.46 -1.28
C LYS A 29 14.36 -2.37 0.23
N GLY A 30 15.61 -2.20 0.68
CA GLY A 30 15.93 -1.95 2.11
C GLY A 30 15.54 -0.54 2.59
N ASN A 31 15.58 0.46 1.71
CA ASN A 31 15.19 1.83 2.06
C ASN A 31 13.69 1.91 2.44
N LEU A 32 13.41 2.36 3.67
CA LEU A 32 12.06 2.40 4.22
C LEU A 32 11.09 3.31 3.43
N VAL A 33 11.57 4.43 2.88
CA VAL A 33 10.75 5.32 2.05
C VAL A 33 10.35 4.63 0.75
N LYS A 34 11.28 3.89 0.12
CA LYS A 34 10.97 3.13 -1.11
C LYS A 34 9.95 2.01 -0.83
N LYS A 35 9.97 1.40 0.36
CA LYS A 35 8.93 0.44 0.78
C LYS A 35 7.55 1.10 0.85
N ILE A 36 7.44 2.28 1.46
CA ILE A 36 6.16 3.04 1.52
C ILE A 36 5.64 3.38 0.12
N VAL A 37 6.53 3.80 -0.79
CA VAL A 37 6.15 4.07 -2.19
C VAL A 37 5.67 2.79 -2.88
N GLY A 38 6.36 1.66 -2.71
CA GLY A 38 5.94 0.36 -3.22
C GLY A 38 4.57 -0.07 -2.70
N LEU A 39 4.31 0.15 -1.41
CA LEU A 39 3.02 -0.13 -0.78
C LEU A 39 1.89 0.74 -1.34
N ASN A 40 2.17 2.03 -1.62
CA ASN A 40 1.21 2.92 -2.26
C ASN A 40 0.87 2.46 -3.69
N ILE A 41 1.87 2.06 -4.48
CA ILE A 41 1.66 1.51 -5.83
C ILE A 41 0.79 0.25 -5.75
N PHE A 42 1.07 -0.63 -4.78
CA PHE A 42 0.26 -1.82 -4.54
C PHE A 42 -1.21 -1.48 -4.22
N GLN A 43 -1.45 -0.55 -3.28
CA GLN A 43 -2.80 -0.09 -2.92
C GLN A 43 -3.57 0.48 -4.12
N VAL A 44 -2.95 1.39 -4.88
CA VAL A 44 -3.58 2.00 -6.06
C VAL A 44 -3.92 0.95 -7.12
N SER A 45 -3.08 -0.07 -7.28
CA SER A 45 -3.34 -1.18 -8.22
C SER A 45 -4.56 -2.00 -7.81
N VAL A 46 -4.73 -2.27 -6.51
CA VAL A 46 -5.91 -2.95 -5.96
C VAL A 46 -7.17 -2.10 -6.17
N PHE A 47 -7.07 -0.78 -5.99
CA PHE A 47 -8.20 0.14 -6.21
C PHE A 47 -8.66 0.10 -7.67
N MET A 48 -7.71 0.20 -8.62
CA MET A 48 -7.98 0.10 -10.05
C MET A 48 -8.65 -1.24 -10.42
N LEU A 49 -8.17 -2.35 -9.85
CA LEU A 49 -8.74 -3.67 -10.05
C LEU A 49 -10.21 -3.74 -9.62
N TYR A 50 -10.52 -3.28 -8.41
CA TYR A 50 -11.88 -3.29 -7.86
C TYR A 50 -12.84 -2.37 -8.62
N ILE A 51 -12.39 -1.17 -9.00
CA ILE A 51 -13.20 -0.24 -9.79
C ILE A 51 -13.51 -0.84 -11.17
N SER A 52 -12.53 -1.51 -11.79
CA SER A 52 -12.73 -2.16 -13.09
C SER A 52 -13.78 -3.26 -13.04
N VAL A 53 -13.83 -4.05 -11.95
CA VAL A 53 -14.88 -5.08 -11.74
C VAL A 53 -16.27 -4.44 -11.52
N GLY A 54 -16.32 -3.27 -10.89
CA GLY A 54 -17.57 -2.54 -10.61
C GLY A 54 -18.19 -1.83 -11.81
N LYS A 55 -17.44 -1.68 -12.91
CA LYS A 55 -17.87 -0.93 -14.09
C LYS A 55 -18.84 -1.75 -14.95
N ILE A 56 -20.01 -1.19 -15.20
CA ILE A 56 -21.02 -1.77 -16.10
C ILE A 56 -20.88 -1.11 -17.47
N SER A 57 -20.98 -1.89 -18.55
CA SER A 57 -20.93 -1.35 -19.92
C SER A 57 -22.11 -0.40 -20.16
N GLY A 58 -21.84 0.83 -20.60
CA GLY A 58 -22.86 1.87 -20.77
C GLY A 58 -23.37 2.49 -19.45
N GLY A 59 -22.86 2.07 -18.30
CA GLY A 59 -23.26 2.60 -16.99
C GLY A 59 -22.57 3.91 -16.63
N THR A 60 -23.34 4.94 -16.26
CA THR A 60 -22.81 6.19 -15.71
C THR A 60 -22.50 6.05 -14.21
N ALA A 61 -21.83 7.06 -13.62
CA ALA A 61 -21.53 7.06 -12.19
C ALA A 61 -22.84 7.07 -11.37
N PRO A 62 -22.94 6.32 -10.25
CA PRO A 62 -24.16 6.20 -9.43
C PRO A 62 -24.43 7.48 -8.64
N ILE A 63 -24.72 8.56 -9.35
CA ILE A 63 -24.99 9.90 -8.82
C ILE A 63 -26.26 10.39 -9.50
N PHE A 64 -27.28 10.68 -8.70
CA PHE A 64 -28.53 11.23 -9.22
C PHE A 64 -28.32 12.66 -9.74
N PRO A 65 -28.96 13.03 -10.86
CA PRO A 65 -28.88 14.39 -11.36
C PRO A 65 -29.62 15.36 -10.42
N LEU A 66 -29.05 16.56 -10.25
CA LEU A 66 -29.51 17.58 -9.29
C LEU A 66 -30.92 18.11 -9.58
N ASP A 67 -31.38 17.99 -10.82
CA ASP A 67 -32.69 18.41 -11.29
C ASP A 67 -33.80 17.36 -11.08
N MET A 68 -33.46 16.20 -10.47
CA MET A 68 -34.36 15.07 -10.21
C MET A 68 -35.10 14.54 -11.46
N LYS A 69 -34.64 14.88 -12.66
CA LYS A 69 -35.13 14.27 -13.90
C LYS A 69 -34.40 12.97 -14.12
N ILE A 70 -34.98 11.90 -13.59
CA ILE A 70 -34.42 10.55 -13.72
C ILE A 70 -34.93 9.97 -15.04
N ASP A 71 -34.08 9.97 -16.06
CA ASP A 71 -34.34 9.20 -17.28
C ASP A 71 -34.28 7.69 -16.94
N PRO A 72 -35.36 6.92 -17.19
CA PRO A 72 -35.40 5.49 -16.88
C PRO A 72 -34.37 4.65 -17.68
N GLU A 73 -33.84 5.19 -18.77
CA GLU A 73 -32.86 4.51 -19.63
C GLU A 73 -31.41 4.66 -19.15
N VAL A 74 -31.14 5.51 -18.15
CA VAL A 74 -29.79 5.70 -17.62
C VAL A 74 -29.40 4.50 -16.77
N VAL A 75 -28.49 3.69 -17.30
CA VAL A 75 -27.84 2.62 -16.56
C VAL A 75 -26.79 3.23 -15.62
N TYR A 76 -26.80 2.84 -14.35
CA TYR A 76 -25.79 3.24 -13.37
C TYR A 76 -24.81 2.09 -13.09
N SER A 77 -23.55 2.42 -12.86
CA SER A 77 -22.54 1.45 -12.40
C SER A 77 -22.80 1.01 -10.96
N ASN A 78 -22.21 -0.11 -10.55
CA ASN A 78 -22.41 -0.65 -9.20
C ASN A 78 -21.84 0.32 -8.13
N PRO A 79 -22.65 0.80 -7.16
CA PRO A 79 -22.17 1.73 -6.14
C PRO A 79 -21.31 1.06 -5.06
N LEU A 80 -21.38 -0.28 -4.89
CA LEU A 80 -20.67 -0.97 -3.82
C LEU A 80 -19.15 -0.81 -3.93
N PRO A 81 -18.49 -1.04 -5.10
CA PRO A 81 -17.05 -0.85 -5.23
C PRO A 81 -16.63 0.61 -5.03
N HIS A 82 -17.46 1.58 -5.41
CA HIS A 82 -17.15 3.00 -5.21
C HIS A 82 -17.01 3.35 -3.72
N VAL A 83 -17.95 2.89 -2.89
CA VAL A 83 -17.93 3.15 -1.45
C VAL A 83 -16.79 2.41 -0.76
N LEU A 84 -16.55 1.15 -1.13
CA LEU A 84 -15.47 0.34 -0.56
C LEU A 84 -14.07 0.91 -0.88
N ILE A 85 -13.89 1.48 -2.06
CA ILE A 85 -12.61 2.10 -2.42
C ILE A 85 -12.45 3.47 -1.78
N LEU A 86 -13.52 4.26 -1.64
CA LEU A 86 -13.44 5.53 -0.93
C LEU A 86 -12.96 5.35 0.52
N THR A 87 -13.47 4.33 1.22
CA THR A 87 -13.00 4.02 2.58
C THR A 87 -11.57 3.49 2.59
N ALA A 88 -11.21 2.63 1.64
CA ALA A 88 -9.85 2.11 1.51
C ALA A 88 -8.81 3.21 1.23
N ILE A 89 -9.16 4.24 0.44
CA ILE A 89 -8.28 5.39 0.18
C ILE A 89 -7.97 6.15 1.48
N VAL A 90 -8.99 6.42 2.31
CA VAL A 90 -8.80 7.15 3.58
C VAL A 90 -7.88 6.35 4.52
N VAL A 91 -8.10 5.04 4.64
CA VAL A 91 -7.23 4.16 5.43
C VAL A 91 -5.82 4.10 4.85
N GLY A 92 -5.68 4.07 3.53
CA GLY A 92 -4.38 4.08 2.84
C GLY A 92 -3.56 5.34 3.11
N ILE A 93 -4.19 6.52 3.06
CA ILE A 93 -3.52 7.80 3.38
C ILE A 93 -3.15 7.88 4.87
N ALA A 94 -4.02 7.41 5.76
CA ALA A 94 -3.75 7.39 7.20
C ALA A 94 -2.55 6.49 7.55
N THR A 95 -2.52 5.28 6.99
CA THR A 95 -1.41 4.33 7.20
C THR A 95 -0.11 4.81 6.56
N THR A 96 -0.16 5.43 5.37
CA THR A 96 1.01 6.04 4.74
C THR A 96 1.57 7.20 5.57
N SER A 97 0.70 8.07 6.09
CA SER A 97 1.11 9.17 6.97
C SER A 97 1.78 8.66 8.24
N LEU A 98 1.20 7.64 8.89
CA LEU A 98 1.78 7.01 10.06
C LEU A 98 3.13 6.35 9.74
N GLY A 99 3.22 5.62 8.63
CA GLY A 99 4.46 4.98 8.19
C GLY A 99 5.58 5.99 7.94
N LEU A 100 5.27 7.11 7.27
CA LEU A 100 6.24 8.19 7.06
C LEU A 100 6.65 8.86 8.38
N ALA A 101 5.71 9.09 9.30
CA ALA A 101 6.02 9.63 10.61
C ALA A 101 6.96 8.71 11.41
N LEU A 102 6.74 7.38 11.34
CA LEU A 102 7.64 6.40 11.95
C LEU A 102 9.02 6.42 11.29
N ILE A 103 9.11 6.54 9.97
CA ILE A 103 10.40 6.63 9.27
C ILE A 103 11.18 7.88 9.71
N VAL A 104 10.50 9.01 9.89
CA VAL A 104 11.14 10.22 10.43
C VAL A 104 11.67 9.98 11.84
N ARG A 105 10.89 9.33 12.71
CA ARG A 105 11.36 8.99 14.07
C ARG A 105 12.54 8.02 14.09
N ILE A 106 12.52 7.01 13.23
CA ILE A 106 13.65 6.08 13.06
C ILE A 106 14.89 6.84 12.60
N ARG A 107 14.73 7.77 11.65
CA ARG A 107 15.84 8.59 11.19
C ARG A 107 16.41 9.51 12.28
N GLU A 108 15.57 10.04 13.16
CA GLU A 108 16.00 10.86 14.29
C GLU A 108 16.80 10.05 15.33
N GLU A 109 16.48 8.77 15.52
CA GLU A 109 17.13 7.90 16.51
C GLU A 109 18.40 7.22 15.96
N PHE A 110 18.32 6.63 14.77
CA PHE A 110 19.40 5.81 14.18
C PHE A 110 20.25 6.56 13.15
N ASP A 111 19.87 7.78 12.79
CA ASP A 111 20.53 8.59 11.76
C ASP A 111 20.65 7.88 10.39
N THR A 112 19.78 6.90 10.15
CA THR A 112 19.66 6.16 8.88
C THR A 112 18.20 5.78 8.59
N ILE A 113 17.90 5.47 7.33
CA ILE A 113 16.60 4.94 6.85
C ILE A 113 16.78 3.66 6.02
N GLU A 114 17.98 3.10 6.04
CA GLU A 114 18.30 1.84 5.38
C GLU A 114 18.20 0.72 6.43
N GLU A 115 17.39 -0.30 6.13
CA GLU A 115 17.06 -1.38 7.05
C GLU A 115 18.27 -2.23 7.45
N ASP A 116 19.21 -2.45 6.54
CA ASP A 116 20.46 -3.19 6.79
C ASP A 116 21.32 -2.51 7.87
N GLN A 117 21.45 -1.19 7.78
CA GLN A 117 22.19 -0.40 8.77
C GLN A 117 21.49 -0.39 10.13
N ILE A 118 20.16 -0.32 10.16
CA ILE A 118 19.39 -0.37 11.41
C ILE A 118 19.60 -1.73 12.09
N GLU A 119 19.53 -2.83 11.33
CA GLU A 119 19.74 -4.18 11.85
C GLU A 119 21.15 -4.34 12.44
N GLU A 120 22.19 -3.82 11.79
CA GLU A 120 23.56 -3.82 12.31
C GLU A 120 23.66 -3.07 13.64
N ILE A 121 23.10 -1.86 13.73
CA ILE A 121 23.12 -1.04 14.95
C ILE A 121 22.39 -1.76 16.10
N GLU A 122 21.22 -2.35 15.83
CA GLU A 122 20.47 -3.11 16.83
C GLU A 122 21.24 -4.33 17.34
N GLN A 123 21.92 -5.06 16.45
CA GLN A 123 22.75 -6.21 16.83
C GLN A 123 23.92 -5.80 17.72
N GLU A 124 24.62 -4.71 17.39
CA GLU A 124 25.73 -4.19 18.19
C GLU A 124 25.27 -3.75 19.59
N MET A 125 24.14 -3.05 19.68
CA MET A 125 23.57 -2.64 20.96
C MET A 125 23.20 -3.84 21.84
N ALA A 126 22.57 -4.87 21.25
CA ALA A 126 22.18 -6.09 21.96
C ALA A 126 23.41 -6.85 22.51
N LEU A 127 24.48 -6.96 21.73
CA LEU A 127 25.73 -7.59 22.16
C LEU A 127 26.41 -6.80 23.29
N ALA A 128 26.41 -5.47 23.21
CA ALA A 128 26.95 -4.62 24.26
C ALA A 128 26.18 -4.74 25.58
N GLU A 129 24.86 -4.91 25.52
CA GLU A 129 24.01 -5.12 26.70
C GLU A 129 24.31 -6.46 27.39
N ILE A 130 24.45 -7.55 26.63
CA ILE A 130 24.83 -8.88 27.16
C ILE A 130 26.20 -8.81 27.85
N ALA A 131 27.20 -8.20 27.19
CA ALA A 131 28.54 -8.08 27.76
C ALA A 131 28.56 -7.27 29.07
N ARG A 132 27.73 -6.22 29.17
CA ARG A 132 27.57 -5.43 30.41
C ARG A 132 26.89 -6.26 31.51
N HIS A 133 25.86 -7.03 31.17
CA HIS A 133 25.16 -7.89 32.13
C HIS A 133 26.08 -8.97 32.72
N ASP A 134 26.91 -9.61 31.89
CA ASP A 134 27.87 -10.62 32.33
C ASP A 134 28.97 -10.03 33.22
N ALA A 135 29.47 -8.83 32.87
CA ALA A 135 30.46 -8.13 33.69
C ALA A 135 29.92 -7.73 35.08
N GLN A 136 28.64 -7.34 35.16
CA GLN A 136 27.98 -7.04 36.44
C GLN A 136 27.74 -8.31 37.27
N SER A 137 27.39 -9.42 36.62
CA SER A 137 27.16 -10.71 37.26
C SER A 137 28.46 -11.31 37.82
N ALA A 138 29.59 -11.13 37.12
CA ALA A 138 30.91 -11.58 37.57
C ALA A 138 31.49 -10.74 38.73
N GLY A 139 31.08 -9.47 38.89
CA GLY A 139 31.53 -8.60 39.98
C GLY A 139 30.79 -8.79 41.31
N GLN A 140 29.73 -9.60 41.33
CA GLN A 140 28.92 -9.89 42.53
C GLN A 140 29.18 -11.28 43.14
N ALA A 141 30.09 -12.06 42.56
CA ALA A 141 30.50 -13.39 43.04
C ALA A 141 31.91 -13.35 43.67
#